data_AF-A0A2N0L1I3-F1
#
_entry.id   AF-A0A2N0L1I3-F1
#
_cell.length_a   1.000
_cell.length_b   1.000
_cell.length_c   1.000
_cell.angle_alpha   90.00
_cell.angle_beta   90.00
_cell.angle_gamma   90.00
#
_symmetry.space_group_name_H-M   'P 1'
#
loop_
_entity.id
_entity.type
_entity.pdbx_description
1 polymer ?
#
loop_
_entity_poly.entity_id
_entity_poly.type
_entity_poly.pdbx_seq_one_letter_code
_entity_poly.pdbx_strand_id
1 'polypeptide(L)' 'MTTGDYSGIDEDVAEIRRKVDSLALDLQGLGLDIRVSTEEYGPENNPEGGISRTLTFSFTVWDRES' A
#
# COMPACT_ATOMS: atom_id res chain seq x y z
N MET A 1 1.65 15.68 -25.59
CA MET A 1 1.54 15.20 -24.20
C MET A 1 0.15 14.60 -24.05
N THR A 2 0.03 13.30 -24.16
CA THR A 2 -1.20 12.61 -23.78
C THR A 2 -1.11 12.45 -22.27
N THR A 3 -1.82 13.31 -21.52
CA THR A 3 -2.14 13.03 -20.12
C THR A 3 -2.91 11.71 -20.12
N GLY A 4 -2.20 10.60 -19.91
CA GLY A 4 -2.81 9.28 -19.80
C GLY A 4 -3.82 9.31 -18.68
N ASP A 5 -5.00 8.74 -18.92
CA ASP A 5 -5.99 8.56 -17.87
C ASP A 5 -5.48 7.45 -16.92
N TYR A 6 -4.88 7.84 -15.81
CA TYR A 6 -4.37 6.93 -14.77
C TYR A 6 -5.44 6.61 -13.71
N SER A 7 -6.70 7.04 -13.90
CA SER A 7 -7.76 6.87 -12.89
C SER A 7 -7.94 5.42 -12.45
N GLY A 8 -7.85 4.45 -13.38
CA GLY A 8 -7.97 3.03 -13.06
C GLY A 8 -6.90 2.52 -12.09
N ILE A 9 -5.63 2.88 -12.31
CA ILE A 9 -4.55 2.43 -11.41
C ILE A 9 -4.60 3.17 -10.06
N ASP A 10 -5.08 4.41 -10.04
CA ASP A 10 -5.26 5.17 -8.81
C ASP A 10 -6.37 4.56 -7.92
N GLU A 11 -7.47 4.09 -8.53
CA GLU A 11 -8.53 3.35 -7.83
C GLU A 11 -8.01 2.03 -7.24
N ASP A 12 -7.24 1.26 -8.01
CA ASP A 12 -6.62 0.02 -7.56
C ASP A 12 -5.66 0.26 -6.38
N VAL A 13 -4.80 1.28 -6.48
CA VAL A 13 -3.90 1.71 -5.39
C VAL A 13 -4.68 2.09 -4.14
N ALA A 14 -5.79 2.83 -4.29
CA ALA A 14 -6.63 3.23 -3.17
C ALA A 14 -7.32 2.04 -2.49
N GLU A 15 -7.77 1.04 -3.25
CA GLU A 15 -8.33 -0.20 -2.69
C GLU A 15 -7.27 -1.01 -1.93
N ILE A 16 -6.06 -1.14 -2.47
CA ILE A 16 -4.95 -1.83 -1.79
C ILE A 16 -4.65 -1.16 -0.44
N ARG A 17 -4.52 0.18 -0.42
CA ARG A 17 -4.31 0.94 0.83
C ARG A 17 -5.41 0.67 1.85
N ARG A 18 -6.69 0.75 1.44
CA ARG A 18 -7.83 0.48 2.31
C ARG A 18 -7.79 -0.94 2.90
N LYS A 19 -7.41 -1.94 2.10
CA LYS A 19 -7.28 -3.33 2.60
C LYS A 19 -6.14 -3.49 3.60
N VAL A 20 -4.99 -2.85 3.36
CA VAL A 20 -3.86 -2.90 4.31
C VAL A 20 -4.19 -2.17 5.61
N ASP A 21 -4.91 -1.05 5.54
CA ASP A 21 -5.38 -0.35 6.75
C ASP A 21 -6.33 -1.23 7.57
N SER A 22 -7.26 -1.94 6.91
CA SER A 22 -8.13 -2.91 7.60
C SER A 22 -7.34 -4.04 8.25
N LEU A 23 -6.34 -4.59 7.54
CA LEU A 23 -5.46 -5.63 8.09
C LEU A 23 -4.69 -5.11 9.31
N ALA A 24 -4.21 -3.86 9.29
CA ALA A 24 -3.51 -3.27 10.41
C ALA A 24 -4.40 -3.17 11.66
N LEU A 25 -5.66 -2.77 11.48
CA LEU A 25 -6.64 -2.73 12.57
C LEU A 25 -6.94 -4.12 13.13
N ASP A 26 -7.09 -5.13 12.26
CA ASP A 26 -7.33 -6.51 12.68
C ASP A 26 -6.17 -7.03 13.55
N LEU A 27 -4.93 -6.78 13.12
CA LEU A 27 -3.73 -7.17 13.87
C LEU A 27 -3.61 -6.44 15.22
N GLN A 28 -3.95 -5.15 15.28
CA GLN A 28 -4.04 -4.41 16.53
C GLN A 28 -5.14 -4.97 17.44
N GLY A 29 -6.27 -5.40 16.87
CA GLY A 29 -7.35 -6.07 17.60
C GLY A 29 -6.94 -7.41 18.22
N LEU A 30 -5.93 -8.07 17.66
CA LEU A 30 -5.29 -9.27 18.24
C LEU A 30 -4.28 -8.94 19.36
N GLY A 31 -4.06 -7.66 19.66
CA GLY A 31 -3.15 -7.20 20.72
C GLY A 31 -1.72 -6.94 20.26
N LEU A 32 -1.43 -6.95 18.96
CA LEU A 32 -0.10 -6.61 18.46
C LEU A 32 0.09 -5.08 18.46
N ASP A 33 1.19 -4.61 19.03
CA ASP A 33 1.62 -3.23 18.86
C ASP A 33 2.35 -3.07 17.52
N ILE A 34 1.61 -2.64 16.50
CA ILE A 34 2.11 -2.49 15.14
C ILE A 34 1.93 -1.09 14.58
N ARG A 35 2.85 -0.73 13.69
CA ARG A 35 2.75 0.43 12.80
C ARG A 35 2.96 -0.03 11.37
N VAL A 36 2.11 0.47 10.48
CA VAL A 36 2.28 0.32 9.03
C VAL A 36 2.83 1.62 8.45
N SER A 37 3.79 1.52 7.56
CA SER A 37 4.24 2.60 6.69
C SER A 37 4.14 2.17 5.23
N THR A 38 3.81 3.11 4.36
CA THR A 38 3.65 2.85 2.92
C THR A 38 4.55 3.78 2.13
N GLU A 39 5.27 3.21 1.18
CA GLU A 39 5.99 3.93 0.14
C GLU A 39 5.37 3.58 -1.22
N GLU A 40 5.29 4.57 -2.11
CA GLU A 40 4.73 4.40 -3.44
C GLU A 40 5.71 4.91 -4.49
N TYR A 41 5.94 4.12 -5.53
CA TYR A 41 6.85 4.39 -6.63
C TYR A 41 6.13 4.28 -7.98
N GLY A 42 6.59 5.08 -8.95
CA GLY A 42 6.03 5.17 -10.29
C GLY A 42 5.23 6.46 -10.56
N PRO A 43 4.44 6.53 -11.65
CA PRO A 43 4.15 5.44 -12.57
C PRO A 43 5.34 5.12 -13.48
N GLU A 44 5.59 3.83 -13.73
CA GLU A 44 6.65 3.36 -14.62
C GLU A 44 6.06 2.60 -15.82
N ASN A 45 6.78 2.58 -16.94
CA ASN A 45 6.38 1.75 -18.07
C ASN A 45 6.68 0.29 -17.73
N ASN A 46 5.64 -0.54 -17.78
CA ASN A 46 5.81 -1.98 -17.60
C ASN A 46 6.48 -2.58 -18.86
N PRO A 47 7.54 -3.40 -18.74
CA PRO A 47 8.14 -4.12 -19.87
C PRO A 47 7.16 -4.96 -20.71
N GLU A 48 6.05 -5.41 -20.10
CA GLU A 48 4.99 -6.19 -20.77
C GLU A 48 3.92 -5.31 -21.45
N GLY A 49 4.09 -3.98 -21.39
CA GLY A 49 3.11 -3.00 -21.84
C GLY A 49 2.25 -2.48 -20.70
N GLY A 50 1.80 -1.23 -20.84
CA GLY A 50 1.03 -0.54 -19.80
C GLY A 50 1.91 0.16 -18.76
N ILE A 51 1.31 0.45 -17.62
CA ILE A 51 1.87 1.33 -16.59
C ILE A 51 1.78 0.61 -15.25
N SER A 52 2.84 0.67 -14.46
CA SER A 52 2.90 0.09 -13.12
C SER A 52 3.01 1.16 -12.03
N ARG A 53 2.45 0.84 -10.86
CA ARG A 53 2.67 1.51 -9.58
C ARG A 53 3.16 0.46 -8.61
N THR A 54 4.23 0.76 -7.88
CA THR A 54 4.76 -0.16 -6.86
C THR A 54 4.43 0.41 -5.50
N LEU A 55 3.71 -0.37 -4.69
CA LEU A 55 3.42 -0.05 -3.30
C LEU A 55 4.25 -0.96 -2.39
N THR A 56 5.00 -0.37 -1.46
CA THR A 56 5.75 -1.09 -0.44
C THR A 56 5.11 -0.80 0.92
N PHE A 57 4.58 -1.85 1.55
CA PHE A 57 4.06 -1.78 2.91
C PHE A 57 5.07 -2.40 3.86
N SER A 58 5.48 -1.63 4.87
CA SER A 58 6.37 -2.09 5.92
C SER A 58 5.63 -2.10 7.25
N PHE A 59 5.75 -3.21 7.96
CA PHE A 59 5.16 -3.41 9.28
C PHE A 59 6.28 -3.38 10.31
N THR A 60 6.18 -2.45 11.26
CA THR A 60 7.03 -2.44 12.45
C THR A 60 6.21 -3.00 13.60
N VAL A 61 6.79 -3.95 14.34
CA VAL A 61 6.17 -4.60 15.49
C VAL A 61 7.04 -4.32 16.71
N TRP A 62 6.43 -3.93 17.81
CA TRP A 62 7.12 -3.75 19.09
C TRP A 62 6.69 -4.78 20.10
N ASP A 63 7.64 -5.19 20.92
CA ASP A 63 7.38 -5.84 22.19
C ASP A 63 7.49 -4.76 23.27
N ARG A 64 6.38 -4.45 23.95
CA ARG A 64 6.38 -3.55 25.10
C ARG A 64 6.30 -4.41 26.35
N GLU A 65 7.36 -4.41 27.15
CA GLU A 65 7.30 -4.99 28.48
C GLU A 65 6.16 -4.31 29.25
N SER A 66 5.22 -5.13 29.71
CA SER A 66 4.01 -4.76 30.46
C SER A 66 4.32 -4.30 31.88
#